data_AF-A0A4R3YZ96-F1
#
_entry.id   AF-A0A4R3YZ96-F1
#
_cell.length_a   1.000
_cell.length_b   1.000
_cell.length_c   1.000
_cell.angle_alpha   90.00
_cell.angle_beta   90.00
_cell.angle_gamma   90.00
#
_symmetry.space_group_name_H-M   'P 1'
#
loop_
_entity.id
_entity.type
_entity.pdbx_description
1 polymer ?
#
loop_
_entity_poly.entity_id
_entity_poly.type
_entity_poly.pdbx_seq_one_letter_code
_entity_poly.pdbx_strand_id
1 'polypeptide(L)'
;MSYFNENKFLGNVFCRLLLIIVMSFCLIACHSKPNVGNVNKQIGKSNVYTKEEIKNAIDVIVKQFESTDFNNCTLTDLWYDEDAAIKQQTEWAKEYKVENVIVIFSNFKTGSLSSESPLTSHTTYNNYNWILVKKGNNWEIRDQGY
;
A
#
# COMPACT_ATOMS: atom_id res chain seq x y z
N MET A 1 50.85 34.00 -17.20
CA MET A 1 49.83 33.44 -18.12
C MET A 1 49.23 32.10 -17.64
N SER A 2 49.82 31.40 -16.66
CA SER A 2 49.37 30.07 -16.18
C SER A 2 48.14 30.11 -15.25
N TYR A 3 48.07 31.05 -14.30
CA TYR A 3 46.99 31.15 -13.30
C TYR A 3 45.58 31.36 -13.87
N PHE A 4 45.45 31.99 -15.04
CA PHE A 4 44.15 32.24 -15.66
C PHE A 4 43.51 30.95 -16.23
N ASN A 5 44.33 29.97 -16.61
CA ASN A 5 43.87 28.73 -17.23
C ASN A 5 43.42 27.69 -16.17
N GLU A 6 44.08 27.67 -15.01
CA GLU A 6 43.71 26.80 -13.88
C GLU A 6 42.36 27.19 -13.26
N ASN A 7 42.09 28.48 -13.04
CA ASN A 7 40.80 28.95 -12.52
C ASN A 7 39.63 28.64 -13.47
N LYS A 8 39.87 28.71 -14.79
CA LYS A 8 38.87 28.37 -15.81
C LYS A 8 38.62 26.86 -15.89
N PHE A 9 39.66 26.04 -15.66
CA PHE A 9 39.56 24.59 -15.57
C PHE A 9 38.82 24.14 -14.31
N LEU A 10 39.19 24.67 -13.14
CA LEU A 10 38.54 24.42 -11.85
C LEU A 10 37.06 24.85 -11.86
N GLY A 11 36.75 26.02 -12.42
CA GLY A 11 35.36 26.49 -12.59
C GLY A 11 34.53 25.59 -13.49
N ASN A 12 35.09 25.10 -14.60
CA ASN A 12 34.40 24.16 -15.50
C ASN A 12 34.14 22.79 -14.85
N VAL A 13 35.07 22.31 -14.03
CA VAL A 13 34.91 21.04 -13.29
C VAL A 13 33.84 21.19 -12.20
N PHE A 14 33.86 22.29 -11.44
CA PHE A 14 32.82 22.59 -10.44
C PHE A 14 31.43 22.73 -11.07
N CYS A 15 31.35 23.41 -12.21
CA CYS A 15 30.09 23.60 -12.94
C CYS A 15 29.53 22.27 -13.47
N ARG A 16 30.39 21.36 -13.95
CA ARG A 16 30.00 20.00 -14.36
C ARG A 16 29.54 19.14 -13.17
N LEU A 17 30.22 19.22 -12.03
CA LEU A 17 29.83 18.51 -10.80
C LEU A 17 28.46 18.99 -10.27
N LEU A 18 28.22 20.30 -10.26
CA LEU A 18 26.93 20.88 -9.89
C LEU A 18 25.80 20.43 -10.82
N LEU A 19 26.05 20.39 -12.14
CA LEU A 19 25.07 19.91 -13.12
C LEU A 19 24.72 18.43 -12.95
N ILE A 20 25.71 17.59 -12.63
CA ILE A 20 25.48 16.16 -12.35
C ILE A 20 24.66 16.00 -11.06
N ILE A 21 24.98 16.72 -9.99
CA ILE A 21 24.22 16.69 -8.73
C ILE A 21 22.76 17.12 -8.97
N VAL A 22 22.54 18.20 -9.73
CA VAL A 22 21.19 18.68 -10.06
C VAL A 22 20.42 17.67 -10.92
N MET A 23 21.05 17.03 -11.91
CA MET A 23 20.43 15.95 -12.69
C MET A 23 20.11 14.71 -11.86
N SER A 24 20.97 14.37 -10.89
CA SER A 24 20.71 13.26 -9.95
C SER A 24 19.50 13.52 -9.05
N PHE A 25 19.20 14.79 -8.72
CA PHE A 25 17.97 15.17 -8.01
C PHE A 25 16.72 15.14 -8.89
N CYS A 26 16.84 15.08 -10.23
CA CYS A 26 15.69 15.01 -11.14
C CYS A 26 15.16 13.59 -11.35
N LEU A 27 15.85 12.54 -10.89
CA LEU A 27 15.38 11.15 -10.95
C LEU A 27 14.44 10.80 -9.80
N ILE A 28 13.58 11.74 -9.41
CA ILE A 28 12.46 11.43 -8.52
C ILE A 28 11.50 10.59 -9.36
N ALA A 29 11.36 9.31 -9.02
CA ALA A 29 10.37 8.45 -9.63
C ALA A 29 9.01 9.17 -9.59
N CYS A 30 8.32 9.28 -10.73
CA CYS A 30 6.98 9.84 -10.77
C CYS A 30 6.06 8.95 -9.93
N HIS A 31 5.83 9.32 -8.68
CA HIS A 31 4.87 8.68 -7.81
C HIS A 31 3.47 9.24 -8.10
N SER A 32 2.64 8.43 -8.75
CA SER A 32 1.21 8.68 -8.82
C SER A 32 0.58 8.30 -7.49
N LYS A 33 -0.42 9.07 -7.05
CA LYS A 33 -1.20 8.72 -5.85
C LYS A 33 -1.90 7.37 -6.03
N PRO A 34 -2.22 6.65 -4.93
CA PRO A 34 -3.00 5.43 -5.01
C PRO A 34 -4.37 5.74 -5.66
N ASN A 35 -4.86 4.83 -6.48
CA ASN A 35 -6.19 4.93 -7.08
C ASN A 35 -7.18 4.04 -6.34
N VAL A 36 -8.11 4.68 -5.62
CA VAL A 36 -9.23 4.05 -4.90
C VAL A 36 -10.59 4.56 -5.39
N GLY A 37 -10.65 5.22 -6.55
CA GLY A 37 -11.85 5.92 -7.01
C GLY A 37 -12.97 5.01 -7.52
N ASN A 38 -12.63 3.83 -8.05
CA ASN A 38 -13.57 2.90 -8.69
C ASN A 38 -13.48 1.50 -8.08
N VAL A 39 -13.40 1.41 -6.75
CA VAL A 39 -13.31 0.14 -6.04
C VAL A 39 -14.66 -0.56 -6.02
N ASN A 40 -14.71 -1.78 -6.53
CA ASN A 40 -15.85 -2.67 -6.41
C ASN A 40 -15.91 -3.26 -4.99
N LYS A 41 -16.71 -2.64 -4.12
CA LYS A 41 -16.92 -3.08 -2.73
C LYS A 41 -18.07 -4.08 -2.65
N GLN A 42 -17.82 -5.28 -2.13
CA GLN A 42 -18.85 -6.32 -1.98
C GLN A 42 -18.93 -6.82 -0.53
N ILE A 43 -20.14 -6.83 0.02
CA ILE A 43 -20.41 -7.36 1.37
C ILE A 43 -21.18 -8.66 1.18
N GLY A 44 -20.49 -9.79 1.33
CA GLY A 44 -21.08 -11.11 1.29
C GLY A 44 -22.03 -11.39 2.46
N LYS A 45 -22.65 -12.57 2.45
CA LYS A 45 -23.45 -13.02 3.58
C LYS A 45 -22.55 -13.16 4.81
N SER A 46 -23.08 -12.76 5.97
CA SER A 46 -22.42 -13.00 7.24
C SER A 46 -23.41 -13.37 8.32
N ASN A 47 -23.06 -14.34 9.15
CA ASN A 47 -23.77 -14.66 10.39
C ASN A 47 -23.05 -14.08 11.62
N VAL A 48 -21.78 -13.69 11.48
CA VAL A 48 -20.93 -13.22 12.57
C VAL A 48 -20.88 -11.69 12.66
N TYR A 49 -20.90 -10.99 11.51
CA TYR A 49 -20.81 -9.53 11.46
C TYR A 49 -22.05 -8.92 10.85
N THR A 50 -22.43 -7.75 11.36
CA THR A 50 -23.41 -6.91 10.70
C THR A 50 -22.83 -6.31 9.41
N LYS A 51 -23.70 -5.94 8.47
CA LYS A 51 -23.27 -5.23 7.25
C LYS A 51 -22.50 -3.94 7.56
N GLU A 52 -22.88 -3.25 8.63
CA GLU A 52 -22.21 -2.02 9.06
C GLU A 52 -20.81 -2.28 9.60
N GLU A 53 -20.60 -3.35 10.38
CA GLU A 53 -19.27 -3.73 10.85
C GLU A 53 -18.33 -4.07 9.69
N ILE A 54 -18.82 -4.81 8.69
CA ILE A 54 -18.03 -5.15 7.49
C ILE A 54 -17.71 -3.88 6.70
N LYS A 55 -18.69 -2.99 6.51
CA LYS A 55 -18.48 -1.70 5.83
C LYS A 55 -17.43 -0.86 6.55
N ASN A 56 -17.49 -0.78 7.87
CA ASN A 56 -16.50 -0.02 8.66
C ASN A 56 -15.09 -0.61 8.53
N ALA A 57 -14.96 -1.95 8.51
CA ALA A 57 -13.67 -2.61 8.27
C ALA A 57 -13.15 -2.33 6.85
N ILE A 58 -14.02 -2.39 5.84
CA ILE A 58 -13.72 -1.99 4.46
C ILE A 58 -13.20 -0.54 4.39
N ASP A 59 -13.85 0.39 5.08
CA ASP A 59 -13.47 1.79 5.04
C ASP A 59 -12.11 2.06 5.72
N VAL A 60 -11.73 1.28 6.74
CA VAL A 60 -10.38 1.29 7.31
C VAL A 60 -9.33 0.87 6.27
N ILE A 61 -9.61 -0.18 5.48
CA ILE A 61 -8.70 -0.65 4.43
C ILE A 61 -8.56 0.38 3.31
N VAL A 62 -9.65 0.99 2.87
CA VAL A 62 -9.59 2.05 1.84
C VAL A 62 -8.71 3.20 2.32
N LYS A 63 -8.86 3.64 3.58
CA LYS A 63 -8.03 4.68 4.16
C LYS A 63 -6.56 4.27 4.25
N GLN A 64 -6.27 3.01 4.56
CA GLN A 64 -4.89 2.50 4.53
C GLN A 64 -4.32 2.50 3.10
N PHE A 65 -5.12 2.15 2.10
CA PHE A 65 -4.71 2.14 0.70
C PHE A 65 -4.45 3.55 0.15
N GLU A 66 -5.05 4.59 0.73
CA GLU A 66 -4.76 5.99 0.40
C GLU A 66 -3.38 6.47 0.92
N SER A 67 -2.70 5.66 1.74
CA SER A 67 -1.35 5.97 2.21
C SER A 67 -0.30 5.89 1.09
N THR A 68 0.85 6.53 1.33
CA THR A 68 1.96 6.58 0.36
C THR A 68 2.57 5.21 0.07
N ASP A 69 2.34 4.22 0.94
CA ASP A 69 2.84 2.84 0.77
C ASP A 69 2.22 2.16 -0.46
N PHE A 70 1.06 2.65 -0.90
CA PHE A 70 0.33 2.17 -2.07
C PHE A 70 0.38 3.17 -3.24
N ASN A 71 1.34 4.10 -3.24
CA ASN A 71 1.58 4.94 -4.41
C ASN A 71 1.82 4.06 -5.65
N ASN A 72 1.30 4.51 -6.80
CA ASN A 72 1.26 3.76 -8.06
C ASN A 72 0.42 2.46 -8.01
N CYS A 73 -0.32 2.17 -6.94
CA CYS A 73 -1.26 1.05 -6.91
C CYS A 73 -2.68 1.49 -7.29
N THR A 74 -3.46 0.55 -7.84
CA THR A 74 -4.88 0.71 -8.15
C THR A 74 -5.68 -0.41 -7.50
N LEU A 75 -6.47 -0.06 -6.50
CA LEU A 75 -7.40 -0.99 -5.83
C LEU A 75 -8.62 -1.19 -6.73
N THR A 76 -8.92 -2.44 -7.11
CA THR A 76 -10.03 -2.76 -8.03
C THR A 76 -11.22 -3.37 -7.31
N ASP A 77 -10.95 -4.30 -6.39
CA ASP A 77 -11.99 -5.03 -5.67
C ASP A 77 -11.66 -5.11 -4.19
N LEU A 78 -12.68 -5.05 -3.36
CA LEU A 78 -12.57 -5.21 -1.92
C LEU A 78 -13.83 -5.90 -1.40
N TRP A 79 -13.69 -7.09 -0.82
CA TRP A 79 -14.86 -7.88 -0.44
C TRP A 79 -14.68 -8.70 0.82
N TYR A 80 -15.81 -8.96 1.46
CA TYR A 80 -15.92 -9.92 2.55
C TYR A 80 -16.73 -11.12 2.08
N ASP A 81 -16.20 -12.31 2.30
CA ASP A 81 -16.86 -13.60 2.11
C ASP A 81 -16.61 -14.45 3.37
N GLU A 82 -17.66 -14.77 4.11
CA GLU A 82 -17.53 -15.48 5.40
C GLU A 82 -16.96 -16.89 5.22
N ASP A 83 -17.40 -17.63 4.20
CA ASP A 83 -16.95 -19.01 3.97
C ASP A 83 -15.47 -19.06 3.60
N ALA A 84 -14.99 -18.09 2.82
CA ALA A 84 -13.58 -17.95 2.48
C ALA A 84 -12.72 -17.45 3.66
N ALA A 85 -13.27 -16.60 4.52
CA ALA A 85 -12.54 -15.94 5.60
C ALA A 85 -12.49 -16.74 6.91
N ILE A 86 -13.52 -17.55 7.21
CA ILE A 86 -13.74 -18.13 8.56
C ILE A 86 -12.56 -18.93 9.09
N LYS A 87 -11.87 -19.67 8.21
CA LYS A 87 -10.69 -20.47 8.59
C LYS A 87 -9.56 -19.56 9.08
N GLN A 88 -9.18 -18.56 8.28
CA GLN A 88 -8.11 -17.62 8.63
C GLN A 88 -8.50 -16.77 9.84
N GLN A 89 -9.75 -16.31 9.93
CA GLN A 89 -10.22 -15.55 11.09
C GLN A 89 -10.06 -16.34 12.39
N THR A 90 -10.41 -17.63 12.38
CA THR A 90 -10.26 -18.51 13.54
C THR A 90 -8.80 -18.70 13.94
N GLU A 91 -7.92 -18.90 12.96
CA GLU A 91 -6.47 -19.05 13.17
C GLU A 91 -5.87 -17.76 13.75
N TRP A 92 -6.16 -16.60 13.17
CA TRP A 92 -5.67 -15.30 13.64
C TRP A 92 -6.24 -14.89 14.99
N ALA A 93 -7.52 -15.18 15.27
CA ALA A 93 -8.13 -14.93 16.57
C ALA A 93 -7.38 -15.68 17.68
N LYS A 94 -7.02 -16.95 17.41
CA LYS A 94 -6.22 -17.76 18.32
C LYS A 94 -4.79 -17.24 18.46
N GLU A 95 -4.13 -16.89 17.36
CA GLU A 95 -2.75 -16.40 17.36
C GLU A 95 -2.60 -15.07 18.10
N TYR A 96 -3.46 -14.10 17.78
CA TYR A 96 -3.44 -12.78 18.40
C TYR A 96 -4.10 -12.75 19.77
N LYS A 97 -4.75 -13.83 20.19
CA LYS A 97 -5.48 -13.95 21.46
C LYS A 97 -6.55 -12.86 21.61
N VAL A 98 -7.30 -12.63 20.54
CA VAL A 98 -8.41 -11.67 20.49
C VAL A 98 -9.67 -12.37 20.02
N GLU A 99 -10.83 -11.91 20.48
CA GLU A 99 -12.11 -12.55 20.14
C GLU A 99 -12.58 -12.20 18.72
N ASN A 100 -12.31 -10.98 18.26
CA ASN A 100 -12.91 -10.42 17.05
C ASN A 100 -11.84 -10.10 16.00
N VAL A 101 -11.73 -10.97 15.00
CA VAL A 101 -10.89 -10.79 13.81
C VAL A 101 -11.75 -10.86 12.56
N ILE A 102 -11.66 -9.85 11.70
CA ILE A 102 -12.27 -9.87 10.36
C ILE A 102 -11.17 -9.93 9.30
N VAL A 103 -11.31 -10.86 8.35
CA VAL A 103 -10.43 -10.95 7.18
C VAL A 103 -11.20 -10.46 5.97
N ILE A 104 -10.64 -9.49 5.26
CA ILE A 104 -11.21 -8.91 4.04
C ILE A 104 -10.23 -9.13 2.90
N PHE A 105 -10.76 -9.44 1.73
CA PHE A 105 -9.97 -9.72 0.54
C PHE A 105 -9.97 -8.53 -0.39
N SER A 106 -8.87 -8.37 -1.13
CA SER A 106 -8.76 -7.35 -2.16
C SER A 106 -8.07 -7.86 -3.42
N ASN A 107 -8.40 -7.21 -4.53
CA ASN A 107 -7.62 -7.27 -5.75
C ASN A 107 -7.09 -5.87 -6.05
N PHE A 108 -5.81 -5.80 -6.42
CA PHE A 108 -5.20 -4.55 -6.82
C PHE A 108 -4.05 -4.77 -7.80
N LYS A 109 -3.74 -3.73 -8.56
CA LYS A 109 -2.62 -3.70 -9.51
C LYS A 109 -1.55 -2.76 -9.01
N THR A 110 -0.30 -3.17 -9.12
CA THR A 110 0.86 -2.33 -8.82
C THR A 110 1.41 -1.71 -10.11
N GLY A 111 1.79 -0.44 -10.04
CA GLY A 111 2.62 0.23 -11.05
C GLY A 111 4.10 0.01 -10.77
N SER A 112 4.92 1.02 -11.06
CA SER A 112 6.34 1.02 -10.66
C SER A 112 6.46 1.39 -9.18
N LEU A 113 7.08 0.52 -8.38
CA LEU A 113 7.29 0.68 -6.96
C LEU A 113 8.77 0.94 -6.64
N SER A 114 9.07 1.42 -5.44
CA SER A 114 10.45 1.54 -4.96
C SER A 114 11.06 0.16 -4.68
N SER A 115 12.39 0.07 -4.66
CA SER A 115 13.12 -1.15 -4.25
C SER A 115 12.79 -1.60 -2.82
N GLU A 116 12.38 -0.67 -1.97
CA GLU A 116 12.01 -0.92 -0.57
C GLU A 116 10.57 -1.42 -0.41
N SER A 117 9.77 -1.43 -1.49
CA SER A 117 8.40 -1.92 -1.40
C SER A 117 8.40 -3.43 -1.16
N PRO A 118 7.58 -3.93 -0.20
CA PRO A 118 7.39 -5.37 -0.04
C PRO A 118 6.56 -5.98 -1.18
N LEU A 119 6.00 -5.16 -2.07
CA LEU A 119 5.21 -5.57 -3.21
C LEU A 119 6.04 -5.55 -4.50
N THR A 120 5.70 -6.42 -5.42
CA THR A 120 6.31 -6.53 -6.74
C THR A 120 5.66 -5.52 -7.68
N SER A 121 6.47 -4.77 -8.42
CA SER A 121 6.00 -3.84 -9.45
C SER A 121 5.25 -4.56 -10.58
N HIS A 122 4.34 -3.86 -11.27
CA HIS A 122 3.62 -4.37 -12.45
C HIS A 122 2.91 -5.71 -12.25
N THR A 123 2.45 -5.98 -11.03
CA THR A 123 1.85 -7.24 -10.60
C THR A 123 0.37 -7.04 -10.28
N THR A 124 -0.43 -8.07 -10.55
CA THR A 124 -1.81 -8.14 -10.06
C THR A 124 -1.85 -9.03 -8.83
N TYR A 125 -2.22 -8.45 -7.71
CA TYR A 125 -2.48 -9.16 -6.47
C TYR A 125 -3.95 -9.54 -6.45
N ASN A 126 -4.23 -10.84 -6.34
CA ASN A 126 -5.59 -11.37 -6.26
C ASN A 126 -5.81 -12.02 -4.91
N ASN A 127 -6.98 -11.81 -4.30
CA ASN A 127 -7.32 -12.36 -2.98
C ASN A 127 -6.28 -11.99 -1.90
N TYR A 128 -5.75 -10.77 -1.96
CA TYR A 128 -4.82 -10.28 -0.94
C TYR A 128 -5.56 -10.00 0.36
N ASN A 129 -5.09 -10.56 1.46
CA ASN A 129 -5.81 -10.56 2.74
C ASN A 129 -5.47 -9.32 3.56
N TRP A 130 -6.48 -8.78 4.21
CA TRP A 130 -6.39 -7.74 5.23
C TRP A 130 -6.93 -8.31 6.53
N ILE A 131 -6.11 -8.36 7.58
CA ILE A 131 -6.46 -8.93 8.86
C ILE A 131 -6.70 -7.79 9.84
N LEU A 132 -7.96 -7.58 10.25
CA LEU A 132 -8.34 -6.51 11.15
C LEU A 132 -8.79 -7.09 12.49
N VAL A 133 -8.37 -6.45 13.58
CA VAL A 133 -8.78 -6.78 14.94
C VAL A 133 -9.69 -5.68 15.50
N LYS A 134 -10.68 -6.05 16.30
CA LYS A 134 -11.57 -5.09 16.94
C LYS A 134 -10.91 -4.54 18.22
N LYS A 135 -10.74 -3.23 18.32
CA LYS A 135 -10.34 -2.53 19.56
C LYS A 135 -11.45 -1.60 20.02
N GLY A 136 -12.20 -2.05 21.03
CA GLY A 136 -13.44 -1.40 21.44
C GLY A 136 -14.48 -1.46 20.31
N ASN A 137 -14.86 -0.29 19.80
CA ASN A 137 -15.83 -0.18 18.69
C ASN A 137 -15.17 0.01 17.32
N ASN A 138 -13.84 0.11 17.25
CA ASN A 138 -13.12 0.40 16.02
C ASN A 138 -12.39 -0.83 15.50
N TRP A 139 -12.19 -0.88 14.18
CA TRP A 139 -11.32 -1.86 13.52
C TRP A 139 -9.92 -1.29 13.33
N GLU A 140 -8.91 -2.12 13.54
CA GLU A 140 -7.51 -1.79 13.26
C GLU A 140 -6.88 -2.88 12.42
N ILE A 141 -6.14 -2.49 11.38
CA ILE A 141 -5.34 -3.43 10.58
C ILE A 141 -4.21 -3.94 11.44
N ARG A 142 -4.14 -5.27 11.58
CA ARG A 142 -3.12 -5.97 12.33
C ARG A 142 -2.03 -6.51 11.42
N ASP A 143 -2.42 -7.04 10.26
CA ASP A 143 -1.53 -7.61 9.26
C ASP A 143 -2.20 -7.62 7.87
N GLN A 144 -1.42 -7.91 6.84
CA GLN A 144 -1.86 -7.99 5.45
C GLN A 144 -0.92 -8.87 4.62
N GLY A 145 -1.45 -9.63 3.66
CA GLY A 145 -0.60 -10.54 2.88
C GLY A 145 -1.29 -11.80 2.39
N TYR A 146 -0.46 -12.78 2.04
CA TYR A 146 -0.85 -14.16 1.71
C TYR A 146 -0.48 -15.12 2.83
#